data_AF-A0A1A8NFG7-F1
#
_entry.id   AF-A0A1A8NFG7-F1
#
_cell.length_a   1.000
_cell.length_b   1.000
_cell.length_c   1.000
_cell.angle_alpha   90.00
_cell.angle_beta   90.00
_cell.angle_gamma   90.00
#
_symmetry.space_group_name_H-M   'P 1'
#
loop_
_entity.id
_entity.type
_entity.pdbx_description
1 polymer ?
#
loop_
_entity_poly.entity_id
_entity_poly.type
_entity_poly.pdbx_seq_one_letter_code
_entity_poly.pdbx_strand_id
1 'polypeptide(L)'
;MSVAVNHGNVLELILLLSRYDICLQQHVNTCIENSKKQHETGAKGRGSLVTLLSKDTFNKVVDVISQLIKAIIAEEVRQAGTFSVQIDTTQDVSSKDQCSIIIRYVTDVIHERLIAMVD
;
A
#
# COMPACT_ATOMS: atom_id res chain seq x y z
N MET A 1 -25.06 20.08 4.39
CA MET A 1 -24.53 18.74 4.09
C MET A 1 -23.36 18.49 5.01
N SER A 2 -23.42 17.50 5.91
CA SER A 2 -22.21 17.09 6.64
C SER A 2 -21.29 16.39 5.65
N VAL A 3 -20.15 17.00 5.34
CA VAL A 3 -19.09 16.32 4.61
C VAL A 3 -18.65 15.15 5.48
N ALA A 4 -18.87 13.92 5.02
CA ALA A 4 -18.36 12.75 5.70
C ALA A 4 -16.83 12.88 5.79
N VAL A 5 -16.28 12.69 6.98
CA VAL A 5 -14.82 12.74 7.18
C VAL A 5 -14.22 11.57 6.40
N ASN A 6 -13.36 11.88 5.42
CA ASN A 6 -12.63 10.87 4.68
C ASN A 6 -11.34 10.51 5.44
N HIS A 7 -11.33 9.33 6.05
CA HIS A 7 -10.17 8.82 6.81
C HIS A 7 -9.11 8.15 5.92
N GLY A 8 -9.39 7.97 4.62
CA GLY A 8 -8.56 7.24 3.66
C GLY A 8 -8.82 5.73 3.66
N ASN A 9 -8.63 5.10 2.51
CA ASN A 9 -8.99 3.69 2.27
C ASN A 9 -8.37 2.71 3.27
N VAL A 10 -7.11 2.93 3.65
CA VAL A 10 -6.39 2.04 4.57
C VAL A 10 -6.97 2.10 5.98
N LEU A 11 -7.22 3.30 6.50
CA LEU A 11 -7.75 3.43 7.86
C LEU A 11 -9.18 2.90 7.93
N GLU A 12 -10.00 3.16 6.91
CA GLU A 12 -11.35 2.59 6.81
C GLU A 12 -11.33 1.05 6.79
N LEU A 13 -10.39 0.45 6.06
CA LEU A 13 -10.22 -1.01 6.04
C LEU A 13 -9.80 -1.54 7.43
N ILE A 14 -8.87 -0.87 8.11
CA ILE A 14 -8.46 -1.24 9.47
C ILE A 14 -9.64 -1.15 10.44
N LEU A 15 -10.45 -0.10 10.37
CA LEU A 15 -11.64 0.06 11.19
C LEU A 15 -12.66 -1.05 10.91
N LEU A 16 -12.87 -1.41 9.64
CA LEU A 16 -13.73 -2.54 9.27
C LEU A 16 -13.21 -3.86 9.87
N LEU A 17 -11.93 -4.17 9.69
CA LEU A 17 -11.32 -5.41 10.20
C LEU A 17 -11.35 -5.48 11.73
N SER A 18 -11.18 -4.33 12.40
CA SER A 18 -11.22 -4.24 13.87
C SER A 18 -12.59 -4.62 14.46
N ARG A 19 -13.65 -4.67 13.66
CA ARG A 19 -14.97 -5.17 14.13
C ARG A 19 -14.99 -6.68 14.32
N TYR A 20 -14.06 -7.40 13.69
CA TYR A 20 -14.00 -8.85 13.67
C TYR A 20 -12.78 -9.42 14.41
N ASP A 21 -11.80 -8.58 14.73
CA ASP A 21 -10.59 -8.95 15.46
C ASP A 21 -10.49 -8.17 16.79
N ILE A 22 -10.57 -8.89 17.92
CA ILE A 22 -10.59 -8.29 19.26
C ILE A 22 -9.27 -7.55 19.56
N CYS A 23 -8.13 -8.09 19.14
CA CYS A 23 -6.82 -7.47 19.39
C CYS A 23 -6.70 -6.16 18.61
N LEU A 24 -7.13 -6.15 17.35
CA LEU A 24 -7.13 -4.96 16.51
C LEU A 24 -8.11 -3.92 17.03
N GLN A 25 -9.29 -4.32 17.51
CA GLN A 25 -10.25 -3.44 18.16
C GLN A 25 -9.65 -2.74 19.37
N GLN A 26 -9.00 -3.51 20.26
CA GLN A 26 -8.34 -2.99 21.45
C GLN A 26 -7.21 -2.01 21.10
N HIS A 27 -6.41 -2.33 20.09
CA HIS A 27 -5.35 -1.43 19.60
C HIS A 27 -5.91 -0.11 19.07
N VAL A 28 -6.95 -0.16 18.23
CA VAL A 28 -7.62 1.04 17.68
C VAL A 28 -8.19 1.89 18.82
N ASN A 29 -8.90 1.30 19.77
CA ASN A 29 -9.46 2.02 20.91
C ASN A 29 -8.37 2.69 21.76
N THR A 30 -7.29 1.96 22.04
CA THR A 30 -6.12 2.48 22.78
C THR A 30 -5.50 3.68 22.04
N CYS A 31 -5.36 3.59 20.73
CA CYS A 31 -4.86 4.70 19.91
C CYS A 31 -5.76 5.93 19.99
N ILE A 32 -7.09 5.75 19.95
CA ILE A 32 -8.08 6.82 20.06
C ILE A 32 -7.99 7.49 21.44
N GLU A 33 -7.95 6.70 22.50
CA GLU A 33 -7.86 7.23 23.87
C GLU A 33 -6.57 8.02 24.10
N ASN A 34 -5.43 7.49 23.65
CA ASN A 34 -4.15 8.17 23.77
C ASN A 34 -4.12 9.46 22.95
N SER A 35 -4.74 9.47 21.76
CA SER A 35 -4.88 10.68 20.95
C SER A 35 -5.74 11.75 21.63
N LYS A 36 -6.82 11.37 22.32
CA LYS A 36 -7.67 12.31 23.08
C LYS A 36 -6.91 12.92 24.25
N LYS A 37 -6.26 12.10 25.07
CA LYS A 37 -5.44 12.54 26.21
C LYS A 37 -4.36 13.53 25.76
N GLN A 38 -3.70 13.26 24.63
CA GLN A 38 -2.69 14.16 24.10
C GLN A 38 -3.27 15.51 23.65
N HIS A 39 -4.46 15.51 23.05
CA HIS A 39 -5.13 16.75 22.64
C HIS A 39 -5.46 17.65 23.85
N GLU A 40 -5.87 17.05 24.97
CA GLU A 40 -6.17 17.76 26.23
C GLU A 40 -4.94 18.44 26.83
N THR A 41 -3.73 17.93 26.59
CA THR A 41 -2.48 18.56 27.07
C THR A 41 -2.09 19.83 26.30
N GLY A 42 -2.79 20.16 25.20
CA GLY A 42 -2.47 21.32 24.35
C GLY A 42 -1.20 21.15 23.51
N ALA A 43 -0.55 19.99 23.55
CA ALA A 43 0.62 19.69 22.73
C ALA A 43 0.26 19.67 21.24
N LYS A 44 1.04 20.36 20.40
CA LYS A 44 0.86 20.39 18.95
C LYS A 44 1.62 19.24 18.29
N GLY A 45 0.98 18.56 17.33
CA GLY A 45 1.57 17.46 16.55
C GLY A 45 1.43 16.08 17.20
N ARG A 46 2.05 15.06 16.59
CA ARG A 46 1.94 13.65 17.00
C ARG A 46 2.71 13.29 18.28
N GLY A 47 3.72 14.07 18.68
CA GLY A 47 4.54 13.77 19.86
C GLY A 47 5.13 12.35 19.83
N SER A 48 5.08 11.63 20.96
CA SER A 48 5.55 10.25 21.10
C SER A 48 4.50 9.19 20.71
N LEU A 49 3.36 9.58 20.14
CA LEU A 49 2.28 8.65 19.80
C LEU A 49 2.64 7.83 18.55
N VAL A 50 3.11 6.61 18.77
CA VAL A 50 3.41 5.63 17.72
C VAL A 50 2.25 4.64 17.59
N THR A 51 1.45 4.78 16.53
CA THR A 51 0.29 3.90 16.30
C THR A 51 0.53 2.81 15.27
N LEU A 52 1.49 3.02 14.35
CA LEU A 52 1.72 2.23 13.14
C LEU A 52 0.54 2.19 12.15
N LEU A 53 -0.52 2.97 12.40
CA LEU A 53 -1.74 3.04 11.56
C LEU A 53 -1.69 4.21 10.55
N SER A 54 -0.53 4.86 10.38
CA SER A 54 -0.41 5.99 9.45
C SER A 54 -0.32 5.50 8.01
N LYS A 55 -0.77 6.34 7.07
CA LYS A 55 -0.56 6.16 5.63
C LYS A 55 0.93 5.88 5.33
N ASP A 56 1.84 6.59 5.97
CA ASP A 56 3.29 6.44 5.71
C ASP A 56 3.82 5.08 6.16
N THR A 57 3.38 4.59 7.34
CA THR A 57 3.77 3.26 7.80
C THR A 57 3.26 2.19 6.84
N PHE A 58 2.01 2.29 6.41
CA PHE A 58 1.44 1.34 5.46
C PHE A 58 2.17 1.37 4.11
N ASN A 59 2.42 2.56 3.56
CA ASN A 59 3.15 2.71 2.31
C ASN A 59 4.55 2.08 2.38
N LYS A 60 5.28 2.28 3.48
CA LYS A 60 6.59 1.63 3.67
C LYS A 60 6.49 0.10 3.65
N VAL A 61 5.45 -0.47 4.28
CA VAL A 61 5.23 -1.92 4.25
C VAL A 61 4.93 -2.40 2.83
N VAL A 62 4.08 -1.68 2.10
CA VAL A 62 3.77 -1.96 0.69
C VAL A 62 5.04 -1.88 -0.18
N ASP A 63 5.88 -0.89 0.03
CA ASP A 63 7.14 -0.71 -0.70
C ASP A 63 8.10 -1.88 -0.48
N VAL A 64 8.25 -2.33 0.77
CA VAL A 64 9.08 -3.51 1.10
C VAL A 64 8.52 -4.77 0.45
N ILE A 65 7.21 -5.00 0.53
CA ILE A 65 6.56 -6.16 -0.13
C ILE A 65 6.78 -6.10 -1.65
N SER A 66 6.61 -4.92 -2.25
CA SER A 66 6.86 -4.69 -3.68
C SER A 66 8.30 -5.03 -4.07
N GLN A 67 9.28 -4.61 -3.27
CA GLN A 67 10.70 -4.94 -3.51
C GLN A 67 10.97 -6.44 -3.40
N LEU A 68 10.38 -7.13 -2.42
CA LEU A 68 10.52 -8.58 -2.26
C LEU A 68 9.93 -9.33 -3.46
N ILE A 69 8.74 -8.94 -3.92
CA ILE A 69 8.10 -9.53 -5.11
C ILE A 69 8.97 -9.31 -6.34
N LYS A 70 9.49 -8.08 -6.54
CA LYS A 70 10.38 -7.77 -7.67
C LYS A 70 11.69 -8.56 -7.61
N ALA A 71 12.25 -8.80 -6.43
CA ALA A 71 13.43 -9.63 -6.26
C ALA A 71 13.18 -11.09 -6.68
N ILE A 72 12.02 -11.64 -6.30
CA ILE A 72 11.60 -12.99 -6.73
C ILE A 72 11.43 -13.04 -8.26
N ILE A 73 10.72 -12.09 -8.85
CA ILE A 73 10.55 -12.01 -10.31
C ILE A 73 11.91 -11.90 -11.02
N ALA A 74 12.82 -11.08 -10.49
CA ALA A 74 14.15 -10.91 -11.08
C ALA A 74 14.99 -12.20 -11.02
N GLU A 75 14.83 -13.00 -9.96
CA GLU A 75 15.45 -14.33 -9.86
C GLU A 75 14.88 -15.28 -10.91
N GLU A 76 13.55 -15.38 -11.01
CA GLU A 76 12.86 -16.24 -11.98
C GLU A 76 13.21 -15.87 -13.43
N VAL A 77 13.23 -14.58 -13.75
CA VAL A 77 13.63 -14.08 -15.08
C VAL A 77 15.06 -14.47 -15.43
N ARG A 78 15.98 -14.40 -14.45
CA ARG A 78 17.39 -14.80 -14.66
C ARG A 78 17.51 -16.29 -14.92
N GLN A 79 16.72 -17.10 -14.23
CA GLN A 79 16.68 -18.56 -14.41
C GLN A 79 16.04 -18.96 -15.75
N ALA A 80 15.00 -18.24 -16.19
CA ALA A 80 14.35 -18.45 -17.49
C ALA A 80 15.29 -18.18 -18.68
N GLY A 81 16.31 -17.34 -18.50
CA GLY A 81 17.31 -16.99 -19.50
C GLY A 81 16.81 -16.09 -20.65
N THR A 82 15.54 -16.19 -21.01
CA THR A 82 14.89 -15.34 -22.02
C THR A 82 13.61 -14.72 -21.48
N PHE A 83 13.42 -13.44 -21.76
CA PHE A 83 12.22 -12.69 -21.42
C PHE A 83 11.90 -11.66 -22.50
N SER A 84 10.66 -11.19 -22.52
CA SER A 84 10.21 -10.03 -23.30
C SER A 84 9.64 -8.97 -22.37
N VAL A 85 9.75 -7.71 -22.78
CA VAL A 85 9.10 -6.59 -22.09
C VAL A 85 7.95 -6.09 -22.95
N GLN A 86 6.79 -5.94 -22.35
CA GLN A 86 5.62 -5.31 -22.94
C GLN A 86 5.45 -3.93 -22.30
N ILE A 87 5.20 -2.94 -23.14
CA ILE A 87 4.96 -1.55 -22.75
C ILE A 87 3.61 -1.18 -23.33
N ASP A 88 2.65 -0.90 -22.47
CA ASP A 88 1.29 -0.52 -22.88
C ASP A 88 0.94 0.85 -22.29
N THR A 89 0.64 1.80 -23.17
CA THR A 89 0.30 3.18 -22.82
C THR A 89 -1.19 3.41 -23.02
N THR A 90 -1.87 3.89 -21.99
CA THR A 90 -3.28 4.27 -22.04
C THR A 90 -3.46 5.69 -21.50
N GLN A 91 -4.35 6.46 -22.10
CA GLN A 91 -4.66 7.79 -21.63
C GLN A 91 -5.78 7.72 -20.59
N ASP A 92 -5.54 8.29 -19.39
CA ASP A 92 -6.54 8.32 -18.34
C ASP A 92 -7.62 9.39 -18.58
N VAL A 93 -8.64 9.42 -17.71
CA VAL A 93 -9.76 10.39 -17.80
C VAL A 93 -9.33 11.85 -17.68
N SER A 94 -8.10 12.11 -17.20
CA SER A 94 -7.50 13.44 -17.10
C SER A 94 -6.58 13.78 -18.26
N SER A 95 -6.61 12.97 -19.33
CA SER A 95 -5.75 13.10 -20.51
C SER A 95 -4.25 12.92 -20.22
N LYS A 96 -3.90 12.25 -19.11
CA LYS A 96 -2.51 11.87 -18.79
C LYS A 96 -2.22 10.48 -19.30
N ASP A 97 -1.03 10.31 -19.88
CA ASP A 97 -0.57 9.02 -20.35
C ASP A 97 -0.08 8.19 -19.17
N GLN A 98 -0.71 7.04 -18.96
CA GLN A 98 -0.25 6.01 -18.03
C GLN A 98 0.39 4.88 -18.83
N CYS A 99 1.57 4.47 -18.43
CA CYS A 99 2.38 3.46 -19.08
C CYS A 99 2.59 2.27 -18.14
N SER A 100 2.09 1.10 -18.53
CA SER A 100 2.34 -0.16 -17.84
C SER A 100 3.57 -0.84 -18.42
N ILE A 101 4.44 -1.32 -17.54
CA ILE A 101 5.63 -2.09 -17.90
C ILE A 101 5.44 -3.50 -17.36
N ILE A 102 5.37 -4.46 -18.28
CA ILE A 102 5.10 -5.86 -17.99
C ILE A 102 6.29 -6.69 -18.49
N ILE A 103 6.78 -7.59 -17.65
CA ILE A 103 7.79 -8.58 -18.05
C ILE A 103 7.11 -9.93 -18.27
N ARG A 104 7.46 -10.60 -19.37
CA ARG A 104 6.98 -11.93 -19.72
C ARG A 104 8.16 -12.87 -19.91
N TYR A 105 8.14 -14.01 -19.24
CA TYR A 105 9.20 -15.02 -19.26
C TYR A 105 8.58 -16.41 -19.17
N VAL A 106 9.38 -17.44 -19.48
CA VAL A 106 8.92 -18.82 -19.54
C VAL A 106 9.81 -19.71 -18.67
N THR A 107 9.20 -20.44 -17.75
CA THR A 107 9.82 -21.54 -17.01
C THR A 107 9.25 -22.86 -17.56
N ASP A 108 8.57 -23.64 -16.73
CA ASP A 108 7.60 -24.67 -17.10
C ASP A 108 6.26 -24.10 -17.60
N VAL A 109 5.92 -22.87 -17.18
CA VAL A 109 4.73 -22.15 -17.60
C VAL A 109 5.08 -20.73 -18.07
N ILE A 110 4.11 -20.06 -18.70
CA ILE A 110 4.26 -18.66 -19.11
C ILE A 110 3.93 -17.77 -17.92
N HIS A 111 4.84 -16.87 -17.58
CA HIS A 111 4.65 -15.84 -16.57
C HIS A 111 4.50 -14.48 -17.23
N GLU A 112 3.51 -13.71 -16.80
CA GLU A 112 3.32 -12.30 -17.14
C GLU A 112 3.21 -11.51 -15.83
N ARG A 113 4.03 -10.48 -15.67
CA ARG A 113 4.18 -9.75 -14.40
C ARG A 113 4.26 -8.24 -14.65
N LEU A 114 3.31 -7.49 -14.10
CA LEU A 114 3.39 -6.04 -14.02
C LEU A 114 4.49 -5.64 -13.03
N ILE A 115 5.50 -4.90 -13.49
CA ILE A 115 6.65 -4.48 -12.67
C ILE A 115 6.65 -2.98 -12.35
N ALA A 116 5.97 -2.18 -13.17
CA ALA A 116 5.80 -0.74 -12.92
C ALA A 116 4.57 -0.19 -13.65
N MET A 117 4.00 0.86 -13.06
CA MET A 117 3.12 1.82 -13.72
C MET A 117 3.83 3.18 -13.65
N VAL A 118 3.86 3.91 -14.76
CA VAL A 118 4.50 5.22 -14.90
C VAL A 118 3.43 6.19 -15.42
N ASP A 119 3.36 7.38 -14.84
CA ASP A 119 2.40 8.44 -15.16
C ASP A 119 3.07 9.80 -15.45
#